data_AF-A0ABD5ZG19-F1
#
_entry.id   AF-A0ABD5ZG19-F1
#
_cell.length_a   1.000
_cell.length_b   1.000
_cell.length_c   1.000
_cell.angle_alpha   90.00
_cell.angle_beta   90.00
_cell.angle_gamma   90.00
#
_symmetry.space_group_name_H-M   'P 1'
#
loop_
_entity.id
_entity.type
_entity.pdbx_description
1 polymer ?
#
loop_
_entity_poly.entity_id
_entity_poly.type
_entity_poly.pdbx_seq_one_letter_code
_entity_poly.pdbx_strand_id
1 'polypeptide(L)'
;MYDRDSFNVVYLRDDVADEYTEQGFEDAVDDSRMESLMRPVYQNLLSEDHGELVCITKCFTGVTEMNFVVSDGVGTIVSLDSDALLETDGLVAEAQQILLDEQDE
;
A
#
# COMPACT_ATOMS: atom_id res chain seq x y z
N MET A 1 3.39 -8.02 -20.22
CA MET A 1 4.17 -6.78 -20.40
C MET A 1 3.58 -5.83 -19.39
N TYR A 2 4.31 -5.60 -18.30
CA TYR A 2 3.84 -4.76 -17.20
C TYR A 2 3.90 -3.31 -17.65
N ASP A 3 2.80 -2.58 -17.46
CA ASP A 3 2.79 -1.14 -17.69
C ASP A 3 3.51 -0.50 -16.50
N ARG A 4 4.75 -0.06 -16.74
CA ARG A 4 5.58 0.59 -15.71
C ARG A 4 5.11 2.00 -15.41
N ASP A 5 4.21 2.56 -16.23
CA ASP A 5 4.01 3.99 -16.32
C ASP A 5 2.72 4.48 -15.63
N SER A 6 1.96 3.58 -14.99
CA SER A 6 0.75 3.99 -14.25
C SER A 6 0.91 3.82 -12.75
N PHE A 7 0.87 4.92 -12.02
CA PHE A 7 0.51 5.00 -10.61
C PHE A 7 -0.42 6.20 -10.44
N ASN A 8 -1.29 6.16 -9.44
CA ASN A 8 -2.18 7.28 -9.13
C ASN A 8 -2.01 7.69 -7.67
N VAL A 9 -1.79 8.99 -7.44
CA VAL A 9 -1.71 9.55 -6.10
C VAL A 9 -3.12 9.94 -5.66
N VAL A 10 -3.74 9.09 -4.85
CA VAL A 10 -5.10 9.35 -4.34
C VAL A 10 -5.11 10.52 -3.36
N TYR A 11 -4.11 10.57 -2.49
CA TYR A 11 -3.93 11.63 -1.51
C TYR A 11 -2.46 11.75 -1.12
N LEU A 12 -1.96 12.98 -1.06
CA LEU A 12 -0.65 13.32 -0.52
C LEU A 12 -0.79 14.65 0.21
N ARG A 13 -0.23 14.74 1.42
CA ARG A 13 -0.26 15.97 2.22
C ARG A 13 0.76 16.97 1.65
N ASP A 14 0.39 18.25 1.55
CA ASP A 14 1.21 19.26 0.87
C ASP A 14 2.62 19.40 1.48
N ASP A 15 2.72 19.38 2.81
CA ASP A 15 3.99 19.46 3.53
C ASP A 15 4.90 18.26 3.26
N VAL A 16 4.33 17.07 3.09
CA VAL A 16 5.06 15.86 2.71
C VAL A 16 5.45 15.90 1.24
N ALA A 17 4.58 16.42 0.36
CA ALA A 17 4.88 16.56 -1.06
C ALA A 17 6.12 17.42 -1.31
N ASP A 18 6.27 18.49 -0.54
CA ASP A 18 7.42 19.41 -0.62
C ASP A 18 8.76 18.76 -0.21
N GLU A 19 8.73 17.64 0.53
CA GLU A 19 9.93 16.92 0.97
C GLU A 19 10.44 15.92 -0.08
N TYR A 20 9.60 15.53 -1.05
CA TYR A 20 9.96 14.54 -2.06
C TYR A 20 10.44 15.18 -3.36
N THR A 21 11.52 14.61 -3.89
CA THR A 21 11.88 14.85 -5.30
C THR A 21 11.06 13.92 -6.20
N GLU A 22 10.90 14.30 -7.46
CA GLU A 22 10.24 13.44 -8.48
C GLU A 22 10.86 12.04 -8.52
N GLN A 23 12.19 11.93 -8.50
CA GLN A 23 12.88 10.64 -8.43
C GLN A 23 12.58 9.87 -7.13
N GLY A 24 12.52 10.56 -5.99
CA GLY A 24 12.18 9.92 -4.72
C GLY A 24 10.76 9.36 -4.71
N PHE A 25 9.85 9.98 -5.46
CA PHE A 25 8.50 9.48 -5.65
C PHE A 25 8.49 8.21 -6.51
N GLU A 26 9.22 8.22 -7.63
CA GLU A 26 9.36 7.04 -8.49
C GLU A 26 9.99 5.85 -7.76
N ASP A 27 11.03 6.10 -6.95
CA ASP A 27 11.70 5.06 -6.16
C ASP A 27 10.73 4.44 -5.14
N ALA A 28 9.90 5.25 -4.47
CA ALA A 28 8.90 4.75 -3.53
C ALA A 28 7.81 3.91 -4.21
N VAL A 29 7.39 4.30 -5.41
CA VAL A 29 6.45 3.52 -6.24
C VAL A 29 7.08 2.19 -6.68
N ASP A 30 8.36 2.19 -7.06
CA ASP A 30 9.05 0.98 -7.48
C ASP A 30 9.29 0.00 -6.32
N ASP A 31 9.61 0.48 -5.13
CA ASP A 31 9.71 -0.34 -3.91
C ASP A 31 8.36 -0.99 -3.57
N SER A 32 7.26 -0.23 -3.63
CA SER A 32 5.89 -0.72 -3.46
C SER A 32 5.55 -1.88 -4.41
N ARG A 33 5.95 -1.73 -5.68
CA ARG A 33 5.73 -2.74 -6.72
C ARG A 33 6.54 -3.99 -6.45
N MET A 34 7.81 -3.86 -6.03
CA MET A 34 8.62 -5.02 -5.67
C MET A 34 7.98 -5.81 -4.52
N GLU A 35 7.44 -5.13 -3.51
CA GLU A 35 6.71 -5.79 -2.43
C GLU A 35 5.46 -6.53 -2.92
N SER A 36 4.71 -5.93 -3.83
CA SER A 36 3.56 -6.57 -4.47
C SER A 36 3.97 -7.82 -5.26
N LEU A 37 5.11 -7.79 -5.95
CA LEU A 37 5.65 -8.95 -6.66
C LEU A 37 6.15 -10.06 -5.72
N MET A 38 6.45 -9.73 -4.46
CA MET A 38 6.81 -10.71 -3.43
C MET A 38 5.58 -11.37 -2.80
N ARG A 39 4.35 -10.99 -3.17
CA ARG A 39 3.09 -11.61 -2.72
C ARG A 39 3.10 -13.15 -2.73
N PRO A 40 3.58 -13.85 -3.77
CA PRO A 40 3.62 -15.32 -3.78
C PRO A 40 4.49 -15.92 -2.66
N VAL A 41 5.44 -15.16 -2.12
CA VAL A 41 6.27 -15.58 -0.97
C VAL A 41 5.51 -15.47 0.35
N TYR A 42 4.60 -14.51 0.45
CA TYR A 42 3.74 -14.30 1.63
C TYR A 42 2.45 -15.10 1.59
N GLN A 43 2.08 -15.60 0.41
CA GLN A 43 0.96 -16.51 0.21
C GLN A 43 1.24 -17.83 0.96
N ASN A 44 0.64 -17.95 2.14
CA ASN A 44 0.78 -19.09 3.03
C ASN A 44 -0.48 -19.98 2.94
N LEU A 45 -0.43 -21.18 3.51
CA LEU A 45 -1.53 -22.15 3.61
C LEU A 45 -2.87 -21.53 4.00
N LEU A 46 -2.84 -20.49 4.84
CA LEU A 46 -4.02 -19.78 5.34
C LEU A 46 -4.77 -18.98 4.27
N SER A 47 -4.15 -18.68 3.13
CA SER A 47 -4.81 -17.94 2.04
C SER A 47 -5.96 -18.70 1.38
N GLU A 48 -5.95 -20.05 1.42
CA GLU A 48 -7.08 -20.86 0.94
C GLU A 48 -8.34 -20.65 1.79
N ASP A 49 -8.19 -20.44 3.10
CA ASP A 49 -9.31 -20.31 4.05
C ASP A 49 -9.71 -18.85 4.33
N HIS A 50 -8.78 -17.90 4.14
CA HIS A 50 -8.97 -16.49 4.52
C HIS A 50 -9.03 -15.51 3.34
N GLY A 51 -8.88 -16.00 2.10
CA GLY A 51 -8.85 -15.18 0.91
C GLY A 51 -7.45 -14.66 0.57
N GLU A 52 -7.34 -13.98 -0.57
CA GLU A 52 -6.04 -13.64 -1.14
C GLU A 52 -5.56 -12.20 -0.88
N LEU A 53 -6.34 -11.40 -0.15
CA LEU A 53 -5.95 -10.05 0.22
C LEU A 53 -4.88 -10.12 1.32
N VAL A 54 -3.70 -9.61 1.03
CA VAL A 54 -2.58 -9.56 1.98
C VAL A 54 -2.27 -8.10 2.27
N CYS A 55 -2.21 -7.76 3.56
CA CYS A 55 -1.71 -6.46 4.03
C CYS A 55 -0.37 -6.68 4.73
N ILE A 56 0.65 -5.93 4.31
CA ILE A 56 1.97 -5.88 4.95
C ILE A 56 2.08 -4.55 5.67
N THR A 57 2.21 -4.58 7.00
CA THR A 57 2.47 -3.39 7.81
C THR A 57 3.96 -3.28 8.14
N LYS A 58 4.57 -2.14 7.81
CA LYS A 58 5.95 -1.78 8.18
C LYS A 58 5.89 -0.59 9.14
N CYS A 59 6.45 -0.76 10.34
CA CYS A 59 6.49 0.31 11.34
C CYS A 59 7.92 0.85 11.46
N PHE A 60 8.10 2.11 11.09
CA PHE A 60 9.33 2.88 11.30
C PHE A 60 9.14 3.83 12.47
N THR A 61 10.21 4.51 12.89
CA THR A 61 10.18 5.38 14.09
C THR A 61 9.17 6.53 14.01
N GLY A 62 8.86 7.02 12.82
CA GLY A 62 7.92 8.14 12.63
C GLY A 62 6.81 7.88 11.63
N VAL A 63 6.85 6.78 10.88
CA VAL A 63 5.87 6.45 9.85
C VAL A 63 5.49 4.98 9.94
N THR A 64 4.21 4.70 9.76
CA THR A 64 3.72 3.35 9.51
C THR A 64 3.25 3.29 8.06
N GLU A 65 3.74 2.28 7.34
CA GLU A 65 3.31 1.98 5.97
C GLU A 65 2.48 0.70 5.96
N MET A 66 1.40 0.71 5.20
CA MET A 66 0.54 -0.44 4.97
C MET A 66 0.43 -0.67 3.47
N ASN A 67 0.91 -1.81 3.01
CA ASN A 67 0.84 -2.22 1.62
C ASN A 67 -0.22 -3.30 1.46
N PHE A 68 -1.32 -2.96 0.80
CA PHE A 68 -2.41 -3.85 0.50
C PHE A 68 -2.29 -4.35 -0.93
N VAL A 69 -1.90 -5.61 -1.09
CA VAL A 69 -1.63 -6.18 -2.40
C VAL A 69 -2.89 -6.88 -2.92
N VAL A 70 -3.35 -6.43 -4.09
CA VAL A 70 -4.51 -6.99 -4.79
C VAL A 70 -4.09 -8.07 -5.78
N SER A 71 -3.06 -7.79 -6.58
CA SER A 71 -2.50 -8.73 -7.54
C SER A 71 -1.03 -8.42 -7.84
N ASP A 72 -0.41 -9.19 -8.73
CA ASP A 72 1.02 -9.08 -9.03
C ASP A 72 1.36 -7.69 -9.58
N GLY A 73 2.09 -6.90 -8.79
CA GLY A 73 2.47 -5.53 -9.14
C GLY A 73 1.33 -4.51 -8.99
N VAL A 74 0.21 -4.87 -8.38
CA VAL A 74 -0.96 -4.00 -8.16
C VAL A 74 -1.38 -4.01 -6.70
N GLY A 75 -1.47 -2.83 -6.10
CA GLY A 75 -1.90 -2.66 -4.73
C GLY A 75 -2.06 -1.19 -4.34
N THR A 76 -2.51 -0.97 -3.12
CA THR A 76 -2.59 0.36 -2.49
C THR A 76 -1.60 0.44 -1.35
N ILE A 77 -0.80 1.51 -1.32
CA ILE A 77 -0.01 1.87 -0.14
C ILE A 77 -0.66 3.02 0.58
N VAL A 78 -0.71 2.88 1.90
CA VAL A 78 -1.08 3.95 2.82
C VAL A 78 0.10 4.18 3.76
N SER A 79 0.62 5.42 3.77
CA SER A 79 1.70 5.84 4.68
C SER A 79 1.19 6.96 5.58
N LEU A 80 1.45 6.84 6.88
CA LEU A 80 0.92 7.73 7.91
C LEU A 80 1.95 7.93 9.01
N ASP A 81 1.98 9.14 9.55
CA ASP A 81 2.71 9.43 10.78
C ASP A 81 2.28 8.44 11.88
N SER A 82 3.23 7.87 12.61
CA SER A 82 2.93 6.86 13.63
C SER A 82 1.99 7.37 14.72
N ASP A 83 2.06 8.66 15.05
CA ASP A 83 1.15 9.28 16.01
C ASP A 83 -0.27 9.40 15.44
N ALA A 84 -0.42 9.69 14.14
CA ALA A 84 -1.73 9.74 13.48
C ALA A 84 -2.41 8.36 13.44
N LEU A 85 -1.63 7.28 13.27
CA LEU A 85 -2.16 5.92 13.35
C LEU A 85 -2.78 5.62 14.71
N LEU A 86 -2.16 6.08 15.80
CA LEU A 86 -2.64 5.83 17.17
C LEU A 86 -3.99 6.49 17.44
N GLU A 87 -4.33 7.54 16.71
CA GLU A 87 -5.58 8.29 16.83
C GLU A 87 -6.66 7.79 15.85
N THR A 88 -6.31 6.87 14.94
CA THR A 88 -7.24 6.42 13.89
C THR A 88 -7.88 5.08 14.25
N ASP A 89 -9.17 5.10 14.53
CA ASP A 89 -9.99 3.89 14.63
C ASP A 89 -10.48 3.46 13.23
N GLY A 90 -10.37 2.16 12.91
CA GLY A 90 -11.00 1.60 11.71
C GLY A 90 -10.24 1.78 10.38
N LEU A 91 -9.06 2.39 10.39
CA LEU A 91 -8.24 2.66 9.19
C LEU A 91 -8.05 1.43 8.28
N VAL A 92 -7.76 0.27 8.87
CA VAL A 92 -7.57 -0.98 8.13
C VAL A 92 -8.86 -1.42 7.44
N ALA A 93 -10.01 -1.23 8.08
CA ALA A 93 -11.30 -1.58 7.50
C ALA A 93 -11.70 -0.62 6.37
N GLU A 94 -11.40 0.67 6.52
CA GLU A 94 -11.63 1.67 5.46
C GLU A 94 -10.75 1.41 4.23
N ALA A 95 -9.46 1.17 4.44
CA ALA A 95 -8.53 0.81 3.37
C ALA A 95 -8.95 -0.48 2.65
N GLN A 96 -9.42 -1.48 3.41
CA GLN A 96 -9.97 -2.70 2.83
C GLN A 96 -11.20 -2.44 1.97
N GLN A 97 -12.12 -1.57 2.40
CA GLN A 97 -13.33 -1.28 1.64
C GLN A 97 -13.02 -0.58 0.32
N ILE A 98 -12.11 0.39 0.32
CA ILE A 98 -11.67 1.09 -0.91
C ILE A 98 -11.16 0.08 -1.94
N LEU A 99 -10.34 -0.87 -1.50
CA LEU A 99 -9.79 -1.90 -2.38
C LEU A 99 -10.84 -2.85 -2.94
N LEU A 100 -11.86 -3.18 -2.16
CA LEU A 100 -12.95 -4.02 -2.62
C LEU A 100 -13.82 -3.28 -3.64
N ASP A 101 -14.11 -2.00 -3.40
CA ASP A 101 -14.87 -1.17 -4.31
C ASP A 101 -14.14 -1.01 -5.67
N GLU A 102 -12.80 -0.86 -5.66
CA GLU A 102 -11.98 -0.80 -6.89
C GLU A 102 -11.88 -2.13 -7.65
N GLN A 103 -12.16 -3.29 -7.01
CA GLN A 103 -12.17 -4.59 -7.69
C GLN A 103 -13.50 -4.86 -8.44
N ASP A 104 -14.58 -4.17 -8.06
CA ASP A 104 -15.92 -4.35 -8.63
C ASP A 104 -16.20 -3.43 -9.85
N GLU A 105 -15.28 -2.50 -10.17
CA GLU A 105 -15.33 -1.60 -11.34
C GLU A 105 -14.60 -2.17 -12.58
#